data_AF-A0A0J5WUY7-F1
#
_entry.id   AF-A0A0J5WUY7-F1
#
_cell.length_a   1.000
_cell.length_b   1.000
_cell.length_c   1.000
_cell.angle_alpha   90.00
_cell.angle_beta   90.00
_cell.angle_gamma   90.00
#
_symmetry.space_group_name_H-M   'P 1'
#
loop_
_entity.id
_entity.type
_entity.pdbx_description
1 polymer ?
#
loop_
_entity_poly.entity_id
_entity_poly.type
_entity_poly.pdbx_seq_one_letter_code
_entity_poly.pdbx_strand_id
1 'polypeptide(L)'
;MPTAQTILDDYERLGWTGNDPMAQVLVLRRDNPAALADLVIASFDRTLPHATFLDAALDLMDDASFANVAAETWRRVRDGAWNDRLARVLSSVALQSPHVFAGHWDALLDVVRTKQSPSLYCAESAWRALDSATIDAWRGRLADDPARDISACERATALLHSRDPVAIHDSAARLFPNDPQNTVNWLMSAGYAQEHDTLRALHGESPLHIDFGPTLRAPILRDMPKWKREIHANHRTWHAGESRRSGARFGGMSTHRCGLCHEPLHRLLTLPQPVEAGIDSTTPVSFDTCLSCLGWESDGPLFHRHDDTGNAYAPPSQQRDAALQPDYAAAAFLEADVTLFAAPARWAWQDWGESNDRQNLSRVGGAPSWVQSAWYPDCPDCGRKMRFVMQLDSDLPQADGGEWLWGSGGANYTFWCAPCRTSAHLWQCT
;
A
#
# COMPACT_ATOMS: atom_id res chain seq x y z
N MET A 1 35.49 7.17 -8.53
CA MET A 1 34.09 7.24 -8.06
C MET A 1 33.25 6.42 -9.02
N PRO A 2 32.30 5.61 -8.55
CA PRO A 2 31.42 4.87 -9.44
C PRO A 2 30.59 5.86 -10.28
N THR A 3 30.45 5.58 -11.57
CA THR A 3 29.51 6.25 -12.47
C THR A 3 28.41 5.27 -12.86
N ALA A 4 27.31 5.77 -13.41
CA ALA A 4 26.24 4.92 -13.95
C ALA A 4 26.80 3.82 -14.86
N GLN A 5 27.66 4.19 -15.80
CA GLN A 5 28.27 3.26 -16.76
C GLN A 5 29.16 2.22 -16.08
N THR A 6 30.04 2.63 -15.15
CA THR A 6 30.96 1.67 -14.50
C THR A 6 30.21 0.66 -13.64
N ILE A 7 29.14 1.08 -12.95
CA ILE A 7 28.31 0.17 -12.14
C ILE A 7 27.70 -0.93 -13.01
N LEU A 8 27.13 -0.55 -14.15
CA LEU A 8 26.48 -1.48 -15.07
C LEU A 8 27.51 -2.42 -15.72
N ASP A 9 28.63 -1.88 -16.19
CA ASP A 9 29.69 -2.67 -16.83
C ASP A 9 30.34 -3.67 -15.85
N ASP A 10 30.56 -3.25 -14.59
CA ASP A 10 31.06 -4.16 -13.56
C ASP A 10 30.03 -5.22 -13.18
N TYR A 11 28.74 -4.88 -13.11
CA TYR A 11 27.69 -5.86 -12.82
C TYR A 11 27.50 -6.87 -13.95
N GLU A 12 27.58 -6.46 -15.23
CA GLU A 12 27.54 -7.40 -16.35
C GLU A 12 28.72 -8.39 -16.32
N ARG A 13 29.90 -7.92 -15.91
CA ARG A 13 31.11 -8.73 -15.87
C ARG A 13 31.19 -9.65 -14.65
N LEU A 14 30.78 -9.17 -13.48
CA LEU A 14 31.04 -9.82 -12.19
C LEU A 14 29.76 -10.33 -11.51
N GLY A 15 28.58 -9.86 -11.93
CA GLY A 15 27.33 -10.09 -11.22
C GLY A 15 27.40 -9.60 -9.79
N TRP A 16 26.91 -10.40 -8.84
CA TRP A 16 27.02 -10.18 -7.40
C TRP A 16 28.32 -10.72 -6.79
N THR A 17 29.05 -11.58 -7.48
CA THR A 17 30.23 -12.24 -6.93
C THR A 17 31.47 -11.38 -7.14
N GLY A 18 32.07 -10.90 -6.05
CA GLY A 18 33.24 -10.01 -6.14
C GLY A 18 32.91 -8.58 -6.58
N ASN A 19 31.63 -8.20 -6.52
CA ASN A 19 31.11 -6.88 -6.81
C ASN A 19 30.05 -6.50 -5.77
N ASP A 20 29.92 -5.21 -5.47
CA ASP A 20 28.90 -4.70 -4.56
C ASP A 20 28.17 -3.53 -5.24
N PRO A 21 27.28 -3.81 -6.20
CA PRO A 21 26.57 -2.77 -6.94
C PRO A 21 25.65 -1.96 -6.02
N MET A 22 25.18 -2.55 -4.90
CA MET A 22 24.36 -1.85 -3.93
C MET A 22 25.15 -0.75 -3.21
N ALA A 23 26.34 -1.05 -2.70
CA ALA A 23 27.21 -0.03 -2.13
C ALA A 23 27.61 1.03 -3.16
N GLN A 24 27.82 0.65 -4.42
CA GLN A 24 28.13 1.60 -5.48
C GLN A 24 26.96 2.54 -5.79
N VAL A 25 25.72 2.05 -5.81
CA VAL A 25 24.51 2.88 -5.93
C VAL A 25 24.39 3.86 -4.77
N LEU A 26 24.64 3.41 -3.54
CA LEU A 26 24.60 4.27 -2.36
C LEU A 26 25.67 5.37 -2.41
N VAL A 27 26.88 5.05 -2.90
CA VAL A 27 27.94 6.04 -3.16
C VAL A 27 27.53 7.00 -4.27
N LEU A 28 27.01 6.50 -5.40
CA LEU A 28 26.54 7.33 -6.51
C LEU A 28 25.47 8.31 -6.05
N ARG A 29 24.48 7.82 -5.29
CA ARG A 29 23.40 8.64 -4.71
C ARG A 29 23.93 9.72 -3.79
N ARG A 30 24.94 9.43 -2.96
CA ARG A 30 25.52 10.42 -2.03
C ARG A 30 26.30 11.50 -2.77
N ASP A 31 27.09 11.10 -3.76
CA ASP A 31 28.06 12.00 -4.41
C ASP A 31 27.44 12.75 -5.61
N ASN A 32 26.46 12.14 -6.29
CA ASN A 32 25.70 12.73 -7.40
C ASN A 32 24.28 12.12 -7.51
N PRO A 33 23.31 12.58 -6.70
CA PRO A 33 21.96 12.02 -6.65
C PRO A 33 21.25 11.93 -8.00
N ALA A 34 21.43 12.93 -8.88
CA ALA A 34 20.78 13.00 -10.19
C ALA A 34 21.24 11.87 -11.13
N ALA A 35 22.46 11.33 -10.94
CA ALA A 35 22.98 10.24 -11.76
C ALA A 35 22.29 8.89 -11.53
N LEU A 36 21.40 8.78 -10.53
CA LEU A 36 20.54 7.61 -10.38
C LEU A 36 19.57 7.47 -11.57
N ALA A 37 19.09 8.59 -12.14
CA ALA A 37 18.28 8.55 -13.35
C ALA A 37 19.09 8.00 -14.54
N ASP A 38 20.33 8.49 -14.71
CA ASP A 38 21.23 8.02 -15.76
C ASP A 38 21.52 6.53 -15.63
N LEU A 39 21.73 6.05 -14.40
CA LEU A 39 21.94 4.62 -14.12
C LEU A 39 20.75 3.76 -14.57
N VAL A 40 19.53 4.17 -14.24
CA VAL A 40 18.33 3.42 -14.63
C VAL A 40 18.11 3.50 -16.15
N ILE A 41 18.22 4.68 -16.75
CA ILE A 41 18.03 4.86 -18.20
C ILE A 41 19.07 4.07 -19.02
N ALA A 42 20.34 4.09 -18.61
CA ALA A 42 21.41 3.34 -19.27
C ALA A 42 21.26 1.82 -19.13
N SER A 43 20.40 1.35 -18.22
CA SER A 43 20.10 -0.08 -18.05
C SER A 43 19.05 -0.63 -19.03
N PHE A 44 18.31 0.22 -19.75
CA PHE A 44 17.17 -0.21 -20.57
C PHE A 44 17.53 -1.14 -21.72
N ASP A 45 18.75 -1.04 -22.25
CA ASP A 45 19.23 -1.86 -23.36
C ASP A 45 20.13 -3.03 -22.90
N ARG A 46 20.19 -3.28 -21.58
CA ARG A 46 21.08 -4.25 -20.96
C ARG A 46 20.32 -5.43 -20.36
N THR A 47 20.93 -6.61 -20.40
CA THR A 47 20.40 -7.81 -19.74
C THR A 47 21.08 -8.00 -18.39
N LEU A 48 20.40 -7.55 -17.33
CA LEU A 48 20.94 -7.52 -15.97
C LEU A 48 20.08 -8.41 -15.04
N PRO A 49 20.33 -9.73 -15.01
CA PRO A 49 19.52 -10.65 -14.22
C PRO A 49 19.64 -10.29 -12.73
N HIS A 50 18.52 -10.28 -12.02
CA HIS A 50 18.45 -10.02 -10.56
C HIS A 50 19.14 -8.72 -10.10
N ALA A 51 19.16 -7.68 -10.94
CA ALA A 51 19.75 -6.38 -10.61
C ALA A 51 18.84 -5.55 -9.66
N THR A 52 18.72 -5.98 -8.41
CA THR A 52 17.89 -5.32 -7.38
C THR A 52 18.41 -3.95 -6.95
N PHE A 53 19.69 -3.66 -7.20
CA PHE A 53 20.29 -2.34 -6.98
C PHE A 53 19.64 -1.24 -7.86
N LEU A 54 19.06 -1.60 -9.01
CA LEU A 54 18.30 -0.66 -9.84
C LEU A 54 16.95 -0.31 -9.21
N ASP A 55 16.35 -1.24 -8.47
CA ASP A 55 15.12 -0.95 -7.74
C ASP A 55 15.41 -0.02 -6.54
N ALA A 56 16.55 -0.23 -5.86
CA ALA A 56 17.04 0.71 -4.86
C ALA A 56 17.34 2.10 -5.45
N ALA A 57 17.84 2.18 -6.68
CA ALA A 57 18.03 3.46 -7.37
C ALA A 57 16.69 4.17 -7.63
N LEU A 58 15.65 3.45 -8.08
CA LEU A 58 14.29 3.98 -8.21
C LEU A 58 13.77 4.51 -6.87
N ASP A 59 13.93 3.76 -5.79
CA ASP A 59 13.45 4.15 -4.47
C ASP A 59 14.16 5.40 -3.91
N LEU A 60 15.46 5.53 -4.18
CA LEU A 60 16.30 6.58 -3.58
C LEU A 60 16.43 7.87 -4.41
N MET A 61 16.01 7.86 -5.67
CA MET A 61 16.05 9.07 -6.51
C MET A 61 14.98 10.08 -6.11
N ASP A 62 15.26 11.36 -6.35
CA ASP A 62 14.30 12.43 -6.14
C ASP A 62 13.19 12.46 -7.21
N ASP A 63 12.16 13.26 -6.96
CA ASP A 63 10.97 13.33 -7.82
C ASP A 63 11.31 13.84 -9.25
N ALA A 64 12.31 14.72 -9.39
CA ALA A 64 12.73 15.24 -10.69
C ALA A 64 13.46 14.16 -11.52
N SER A 65 14.36 13.41 -10.88
CA SER A 65 15.06 12.27 -11.48
C SER A 65 14.09 11.16 -11.86
N PHE A 66 13.11 10.86 -11.00
CA PHE A 66 12.07 9.88 -11.30
C PHE A 66 11.18 10.31 -12.46
N ALA A 67 10.80 11.59 -12.54
CA ALA A 67 10.03 12.11 -13.66
C ALA A 67 10.78 11.98 -15.00
N ASN A 68 12.10 12.19 -15.01
CA ASN A 68 12.93 11.94 -16.20
C ASN A 68 12.92 10.46 -16.62
N VAL A 69 13.14 9.56 -15.65
CA VAL A 69 13.06 8.11 -15.90
C VAL A 69 11.68 7.72 -16.44
N ALA A 70 10.60 8.21 -15.82
CA ALA A 70 9.24 7.94 -16.25
C ALA A 70 8.96 8.37 -17.69
N ALA A 71 9.37 9.60 -18.04
CA ALA A 71 9.20 10.12 -19.39
C ALA A 71 9.98 9.30 -20.43
N GLU A 72 11.23 8.96 -20.13
CA GLU A 72 12.08 8.18 -21.04
C GLU A 72 11.60 6.73 -21.18
N THR A 73 11.20 6.07 -20.09
CA THR A 73 10.57 4.74 -20.13
C THR A 73 9.32 4.77 -21.01
N TRP A 74 8.43 5.74 -20.79
CA TRP A 74 7.20 5.82 -21.56
C TRP A 74 7.45 6.11 -23.04
N ARG A 75 8.39 7.00 -23.35
CA ARG A 75 8.81 7.29 -24.72
C ARG A 75 9.30 6.03 -25.44
N ARG A 76 10.20 5.26 -24.82
CA ARG A 76 10.74 4.02 -25.41
C ARG A 76 9.66 2.96 -25.65
N VAL A 77 8.74 2.78 -24.70
CA VAL A 77 7.63 1.84 -24.83
C VAL A 77 6.72 2.24 -25.99
N ARG A 78 6.41 3.53 -26.14
CA ARG A 78 5.65 4.05 -27.29
C ARG A 78 6.37 3.89 -28.62
N ASP A 79 7.70 3.97 -28.61
CA ASP A 79 8.54 3.74 -29.79
C ASP A 79 8.69 2.23 -30.12
N GLY A 80 8.04 1.35 -29.34
CA GLY A 80 7.95 -0.10 -29.59
C GLY A 80 8.97 -0.94 -28.83
N ALA A 81 9.76 -0.36 -27.92
CA ALA A 81 10.70 -1.11 -27.10
C ALA A 81 9.99 -1.83 -25.94
N TRP A 82 10.30 -3.11 -25.74
CA TRP A 82 9.80 -3.88 -24.59
C TRP A 82 10.81 -4.92 -24.11
N ASN A 83 11.04 -4.96 -22.81
CA ASN A 83 11.84 -5.98 -22.13
C ASN A 83 11.51 -5.98 -20.62
N ASP A 84 12.09 -6.92 -19.87
CA ASP A 84 11.86 -7.04 -18.42
C ASP A 84 12.17 -5.75 -17.65
N ARG A 85 13.26 -5.07 -17.99
CA ARG A 85 13.65 -3.82 -17.33
C ARG A 85 12.62 -2.72 -17.57
N LEU A 86 12.19 -2.52 -18.81
CA LEU A 86 11.17 -1.53 -19.15
C LEU A 86 9.83 -1.85 -18.48
N ALA A 87 9.40 -3.10 -18.47
CA ALA A 87 8.15 -3.51 -17.82
C ALA A 87 8.16 -3.25 -16.30
N ARG A 88 9.28 -3.53 -15.63
CA ARG A 88 9.46 -3.26 -14.20
C ARG A 88 9.46 -1.77 -13.89
N VAL A 89 10.24 -0.98 -14.62
CA VAL A 89 10.25 0.49 -14.41
C VAL A 89 8.87 1.07 -14.74
N LEU A 90 8.21 0.63 -15.81
CA LEU A 90 6.87 1.08 -16.16
C LEU A 90 5.84 0.71 -15.09
N SER A 91 6.01 -0.42 -14.37
CA SER A 91 5.16 -0.78 -13.22
C SER A 91 5.30 0.26 -12.09
N SER A 92 6.53 0.61 -11.72
CA SER A 92 6.77 1.67 -10.73
C SER A 92 6.23 3.03 -11.20
N VAL A 93 6.34 3.34 -12.50
CA VAL A 93 5.80 4.56 -13.10
C VAL A 93 4.26 4.59 -13.05
N ALA A 94 3.58 3.50 -13.37
CA ALA A 94 2.13 3.36 -13.24
C ALA A 94 1.66 3.58 -11.80
N LEU A 95 2.42 3.07 -10.83
CA LEU A 95 2.12 3.22 -9.42
C LEU A 95 2.43 4.62 -8.89
N GLN A 96 3.51 5.29 -9.32
CA GLN A 96 4.02 6.48 -8.64
C GLN A 96 3.87 7.79 -9.45
N SER A 97 3.79 7.70 -10.77
CA SER A 97 3.73 8.86 -11.68
C SER A 97 2.79 8.62 -12.87
N PRO A 98 1.51 8.27 -12.62
CA PRO A 98 0.58 7.88 -13.68
C PRO A 98 0.23 9.02 -14.66
N HIS A 99 0.48 10.28 -14.29
CA HIS A 99 0.25 11.43 -15.14
C HIS A 99 1.14 11.46 -16.40
N VAL A 100 2.23 10.67 -16.45
CA VAL A 100 3.08 10.55 -17.65
C VAL A 100 2.30 10.01 -18.85
N PHE A 101 1.18 9.32 -18.61
CA PHE A 101 0.32 8.74 -19.65
C PHE A 101 -0.73 9.71 -20.18
N ALA A 102 -0.83 10.92 -19.62
CA ALA A 102 -1.80 11.91 -20.05
C ALA A 102 -1.74 12.16 -21.56
N GLY A 103 -2.91 12.16 -22.21
CA GLY A 103 -3.04 12.28 -23.67
C GLY A 103 -2.67 11.03 -24.47
N HIS A 104 -2.25 9.93 -23.82
CA HIS A 104 -1.83 8.68 -24.45
C HIS A 104 -2.45 7.44 -23.80
N TRP A 105 -3.64 7.58 -23.19
CA TRP A 105 -4.33 6.49 -22.49
C TRP A 105 -4.70 5.30 -23.38
N ASP A 106 -5.13 5.56 -24.63
CA ASP A 106 -5.39 4.49 -25.59
C ASP A 106 -4.10 3.69 -25.90
N ALA A 107 -2.94 4.35 -25.94
CA ALA A 107 -1.65 3.67 -26.14
C ALA A 107 -1.23 2.83 -24.91
N LEU A 108 -1.45 3.34 -23.69
CA LEU A 108 -1.21 2.54 -22.48
C LEU A 108 -2.14 1.33 -22.43
N LEU A 109 -3.41 1.54 -22.79
CA LEU A 109 -4.38 0.46 -22.89
C LEU A 109 -3.87 -0.61 -23.86
N ASP A 110 -3.44 -0.25 -25.06
CA ASP A 110 -2.89 -1.23 -26.01
C ASP A 110 -1.65 -1.98 -25.46
N VAL A 111 -0.75 -1.31 -24.74
CA VAL A 111 0.38 -1.99 -24.07
C VAL A 111 -0.10 -3.07 -23.09
N VAL A 112 -1.07 -2.75 -22.23
CA VAL A 112 -1.65 -3.69 -21.25
C VAL A 112 -2.35 -4.86 -21.95
N ARG A 113 -3.08 -4.57 -23.03
CA ARG A 113 -3.86 -5.55 -23.80
C ARG A 113 -3.01 -6.55 -24.57
N THR A 114 -1.83 -6.14 -25.02
CA THR A 114 -0.98 -6.96 -25.91
C THR A 114 -0.43 -8.22 -25.22
N LYS A 115 -0.74 -8.46 -23.93
CA LYS A 115 -0.29 -9.61 -23.11
C LYS A 115 1.21 -9.87 -23.28
N GLN A 116 1.99 -8.80 -23.22
CA GLN A 116 3.44 -8.87 -23.38
C GLN A 116 4.06 -9.69 -22.24
N SER A 117 5.22 -10.30 -22.51
CA SER A 117 6.01 -11.03 -21.51
C SER A 117 7.32 -10.25 -21.23
N PRO A 118 7.58 -9.82 -19.99
CA PRO A 118 6.70 -9.93 -18.82
C PRO A 118 5.50 -8.97 -18.90
N SER A 119 4.44 -9.26 -18.12
CA SER A 119 3.25 -8.42 -18.02
C SER A 119 3.51 -7.18 -17.16
N LEU A 120 2.79 -6.08 -17.43
CA LEU A 120 2.83 -4.87 -16.62
C LEU A 120 2.07 -5.10 -15.29
N TYR A 121 2.80 -5.23 -14.18
CA TYR A 121 2.23 -5.66 -12.89
C TYR A 121 1.28 -4.62 -12.27
N CYS A 122 1.71 -3.36 -12.14
CA CYS A 122 0.90 -2.31 -11.51
C CYS A 122 0.08 -1.48 -12.52
N ALA A 123 -0.28 -2.04 -13.67
CA ALA A 123 -1.00 -1.32 -14.73
C ALA A 123 -2.30 -0.66 -14.24
N GLU A 124 -3.07 -1.39 -13.43
CA GLU A 124 -4.36 -0.96 -12.89
C GLU A 124 -4.27 0.33 -12.07
N SER A 125 -3.13 0.53 -11.41
CA SER A 125 -2.90 1.75 -10.64
C SER A 125 -2.89 2.98 -11.55
N ALA A 126 -2.46 2.89 -12.81
CA ALA A 126 -2.32 4.05 -13.69
C ALA A 126 -3.66 4.73 -14.00
N TRP A 127 -4.74 3.95 -14.13
CA TRP A 127 -6.05 4.42 -14.54
C TRP A 127 -6.65 5.44 -13.59
N ARG A 128 -6.17 5.47 -12.34
CA ARG A 128 -6.58 6.41 -11.30
C ARG A 128 -6.29 7.88 -11.65
N ALA A 129 -5.50 8.13 -12.69
CA ALA A 129 -5.17 9.46 -13.20
C ALA A 129 -5.82 9.78 -14.56
N LEU A 130 -6.78 8.97 -15.03
CA LEU A 130 -7.56 9.27 -16.23
C LEU A 130 -8.23 10.65 -16.11
N ASP A 131 -8.08 11.47 -17.14
CA ASP A 131 -8.76 12.76 -17.23
C ASP A 131 -10.23 12.60 -17.63
N SER A 132 -11.07 13.55 -17.22
CA SER A 132 -12.53 13.49 -17.46
C SER A 132 -12.88 13.37 -18.94
N ALA A 133 -12.11 14.01 -19.84
CA ALA A 133 -12.36 13.93 -21.28
C ALA A 133 -12.15 12.51 -21.81
N THR A 134 -11.10 11.82 -21.35
CA THR A 134 -10.86 10.42 -21.67
C THR A 134 -11.92 9.51 -21.08
N ILE A 135 -12.33 9.74 -19.83
CA ILE A 135 -13.41 8.98 -19.17
C ILE A 135 -14.70 9.07 -19.99
N ASP A 136 -15.13 10.29 -20.35
CA ASP A 136 -16.35 10.51 -21.12
C ASP A 136 -16.26 9.89 -22.51
N ALA A 137 -15.13 10.04 -23.20
CA ALA A 137 -14.91 9.44 -24.51
C ALA A 137 -14.97 7.90 -24.45
N TRP A 138 -14.34 7.29 -23.46
CA TRP A 138 -14.35 5.84 -23.28
C TRP A 138 -15.72 5.31 -22.89
N ARG A 139 -16.46 6.01 -22.03
CA ARG A 139 -17.86 5.68 -21.70
C ARG A 139 -18.75 5.75 -22.94
N GLY A 140 -18.61 6.79 -23.76
CA GLY A 140 -19.33 6.91 -25.04
C GLY A 140 -19.08 5.72 -25.97
N ARG A 141 -17.81 5.35 -26.19
CA ARG A 141 -17.44 4.18 -27.01
C ARG A 141 -18.07 2.88 -26.49
N LEU A 142 -18.13 2.69 -25.16
CA LEU A 142 -18.76 1.50 -24.56
C LEU A 142 -20.29 1.50 -24.68
N ALA A 143 -20.92 2.67 -24.75
CA ALA A 143 -22.36 2.79 -24.99
C ALA A 143 -22.72 2.47 -26.45
N ASP A 144 -21.89 2.91 -27.39
CA ASP A 144 -22.10 2.69 -28.84
C ASP A 144 -21.80 1.25 -29.27
N ASP A 145 -20.91 0.55 -28.55
CA ASP A 145 -20.60 -0.86 -28.77
C ASP A 145 -21.16 -1.74 -27.63
N PRO A 146 -22.38 -2.28 -27.76
CA PRO A 146 -22.95 -3.17 -26.75
C PRO A 146 -22.25 -4.54 -26.72
N ALA A 147 -21.41 -4.88 -27.70
CA ALA A 147 -20.67 -6.14 -27.69
C ALA A 147 -19.62 -6.13 -26.57
N ARG A 148 -19.52 -7.24 -25.85
CA ARG A 148 -18.51 -7.45 -24.79
C ARG A 148 -17.30 -8.16 -25.38
N ASP A 149 -16.75 -7.56 -26.43
CA ASP A 149 -15.48 -8.04 -26.94
C ASP A 149 -14.35 -7.76 -25.94
N ILE A 150 -13.17 -8.33 -26.23
CA ILE A 150 -12.02 -8.23 -25.33
C ILE A 150 -11.61 -6.75 -25.13
N SER A 151 -11.64 -5.94 -26.18
CA SER A 151 -11.26 -4.51 -26.11
C SER A 151 -12.20 -3.70 -25.22
N ALA A 152 -13.50 -3.93 -25.36
CA ALA A 152 -14.52 -3.28 -24.55
C ALA A 152 -14.41 -3.69 -23.08
N CYS A 153 -14.12 -4.96 -22.79
CA CYS A 153 -13.88 -5.43 -21.43
C CYS A 153 -12.64 -4.78 -20.80
N GLU A 154 -11.52 -4.70 -21.51
CA GLU A 154 -10.28 -4.10 -21.01
C GLU A 154 -10.44 -2.59 -20.74
N ARG A 155 -11.18 -1.89 -21.60
CA ARG A 155 -11.53 -0.48 -21.38
C ARG A 155 -12.47 -0.28 -20.18
N ALA A 156 -13.45 -1.15 -20.00
CA ALA A 156 -14.33 -1.12 -18.84
C ALA A 156 -13.55 -1.43 -17.54
N THR A 157 -12.61 -2.36 -17.56
CA THR A 157 -11.71 -2.62 -16.42
C THR A 157 -10.87 -1.37 -16.11
N ALA A 158 -10.31 -0.69 -17.11
CA ALA A 158 -9.58 0.56 -16.86
C ALA A 158 -10.47 1.64 -16.22
N LEU A 159 -11.71 1.82 -16.71
CA LEU A 159 -12.67 2.77 -16.14
C LEU A 159 -13.10 2.43 -14.71
N LEU A 160 -13.11 1.15 -14.33
CA LEU A 160 -13.36 0.70 -12.96
C LEU A 160 -12.31 1.21 -11.97
N HIS A 161 -11.09 1.52 -12.43
CA HIS A 161 -10.02 2.08 -11.62
C HIS A 161 -9.85 3.61 -11.80
N SER A 162 -10.77 4.29 -12.51
CA SER A 162 -10.67 5.71 -12.88
C SER A 162 -10.95 6.72 -11.76
N ARG A 163 -11.38 6.24 -10.58
CA ARG A 163 -11.84 7.04 -9.43
C ARG A 163 -13.06 7.93 -9.70
N ASP A 164 -13.66 7.85 -10.90
CA ASP A 164 -14.91 8.51 -11.22
C ASP A 164 -16.09 7.60 -10.84
N PRO A 165 -16.92 7.96 -9.84
CA PRO A 165 -17.96 7.07 -9.34
C PRO A 165 -18.96 6.62 -10.41
N VAL A 166 -19.25 7.47 -11.40
CA VAL A 166 -20.20 7.14 -12.47
C VAL A 166 -19.57 6.13 -13.43
N ALA A 167 -18.34 6.38 -13.86
CA ALA A 167 -17.59 5.45 -14.72
C ALA A 167 -17.39 4.08 -14.06
N ILE A 168 -17.08 4.07 -12.76
CA ILE A 168 -16.92 2.84 -11.97
C ILE A 168 -18.23 2.06 -11.92
N HIS A 169 -19.33 2.72 -11.58
CA HIS A 169 -20.65 2.09 -11.49
C HIS A 169 -21.08 1.49 -12.84
N ASP A 170 -21.00 2.26 -13.92
CA ASP A 170 -21.35 1.81 -15.26
C ASP A 170 -20.48 0.64 -15.72
N SER A 171 -19.18 0.69 -15.43
CA SER A 171 -18.24 -0.36 -15.79
C SER A 171 -18.48 -1.65 -15.01
N ALA A 172 -18.75 -1.55 -13.71
CA ALA A 172 -19.08 -2.70 -12.87
C ALA A 172 -20.39 -3.38 -13.34
N ALA A 173 -21.43 -2.60 -13.65
CA ALA A 173 -22.68 -3.11 -14.19
C ALA A 173 -22.50 -3.78 -15.57
N ARG A 174 -21.61 -3.21 -16.41
CA ARG A 174 -21.25 -3.81 -17.71
C ARG A 174 -20.49 -5.11 -17.55
N LEU A 175 -19.45 -5.15 -16.73
CA LEU A 175 -18.59 -6.32 -16.59
C LEU A 175 -19.33 -7.48 -15.91
N PHE A 176 -20.18 -7.19 -14.92
CA PHE A 176 -20.75 -8.18 -14.01
C PHE A 176 -22.29 -8.05 -13.86
N PRO A 177 -23.09 -8.10 -14.96
CA PRO A 177 -24.52 -7.77 -14.94
C PRO A 177 -25.38 -8.71 -14.08
N ASN A 178 -24.93 -9.96 -13.89
CA ASN A 178 -25.64 -11.00 -13.17
C ASN A 178 -24.73 -11.69 -12.15
N ASP A 179 -23.67 -11.00 -11.70
CA ASP A 179 -22.70 -11.54 -10.75
C ASP A 179 -22.44 -10.55 -9.62
N PRO A 180 -23.39 -10.43 -8.67
CA PRO A 180 -23.29 -9.46 -7.58
C PRO A 180 -22.03 -9.65 -6.74
N GLN A 181 -21.56 -10.89 -6.59
CA GLN A 181 -20.37 -11.18 -5.81
C GLN A 181 -19.12 -10.62 -6.48
N ASN A 182 -18.95 -10.84 -7.79
CA ASN A 182 -17.85 -10.24 -8.51
C ASN A 182 -17.98 -8.72 -8.59
N THR A 183 -19.18 -8.16 -8.77
CA THR A 183 -19.40 -6.70 -8.67
C THR A 183 -18.84 -6.16 -7.36
N VAL A 184 -19.20 -6.77 -6.22
CA VAL A 184 -18.72 -6.34 -4.89
C VAL A 184 -17.20 -6.47 -4.78
N ASN A 185 -16.61 -7.57 -5.21
CA ASN A 185 -15.16 -7.78 -5.15
C ASN A 185 -14.39 -6.73 -5.96
N TRP A 186 -14.86 -6.43 -7.17
CA TRP A 186 -14.23 -5.46 -8.07
C TRP A 186 -14.44 -4.01 -7.61
N LEU A 187 -15.60 -3.68 -7.04
CA LEU A 187 -15.79 -2.38 -6.38
C LEU A 187 -14.85 -2.22 -5.17
N MET A 188 -14.69 -3.27 -4.35
CA MET A 188 -13.72 -3.24 -3.24
C MET A 188 -12.28 -3.07 -3.75
N SER A 189 -11.90 -3.74 -4.84
CA SER A 189 -10.60 -3.56 -5.49
C SER A 189 -10.38 -2.10 -5.95
N ALA A 190 -11.42 -1.47 -6.48
CA ALA A 190 -11.40 -0.05 -6.83
C ALA A 190 -11.50 0.91 -5.63
N GLY A 191 -11.71 0.40 -4.41
CA GLY A 191 -11.83 1.21 -3.20
C GLY A 191 -13.22 1.78 -2.91
N TYR A 192 -14.28 1.16 -3.43
CA TYR A 192 -15.67 1.61 -3.29
C TYR A 192 -16.61 0.51 -2.78
N ALA A 193 -17.70 0.93 -2.15
CA ALA A 193 -18.86 0.09 -1.89
C ALA A 193 -20.10 0.71 -2.52
N GLN A 194 -21.01 -0.14 -3.00
CA GLN A 194 -22.34 0.28 -3.43
C GLN A 194 -23.19 0.66 -2.21
N GLU A 195 -23.77 1.85 -2.22
CA GLU A 195 -24.80 2.30 -1.28
C GLU A 195 -26.01 2.82 -2.07
N HIS A 196 -27.07 2.01 -2.14
CA HIS A 196 -28.24 2.26 -3.00
C HIS A 196 -27.82 2.50 -4.45
N ASP A 197 -28.09 3.69 -5.01
CA ASP A 197 -27.75 4.07 -6.39
C ASP A 197 -26.43 4.87 -6.48
N THR A 198 -25.63 4.88 -5.42
CA THR A 198 -24.38 5.65 -5.34
C THR A 198 -23.21 4.78 -4.90
N LEU A 199 -21.99 5.22 -5.22
CA LEU A 199 -20.77 4.62 -4.70
C LEU A 199 -20.21 5.46 -3.55
N ARG A 200 -19.84 4.79 -2.47
CA ARG A 200 -19.10 5.40 -1.35
C ARG A 200 -17.66 4.91 -1.34
N ALA A 201 -16.72 5.84 -1.24
CA ALA A 201 -15.31 5.53 -1.07
C ALA A 201 -15.06 4.81 0.27
N LEU A 202 -14.24 3.77 0.23
CA LEU A 202 -13.86 2.94 1.38
C LEU A 202 -12.52 3.35 1.98
N HIS A 203 -11.85 4.35 1.43
CA HIS A 203 -10.61 4.90 1.97
C HIS A 203 -10.39 6.36 1.49
N GLY A 204 -9.42 7.05 2.07
CA GLY A 204 -8.97 8.36 1.58
C GLY A 204 -7.84 8.25 0.55
N GLU A 205 -7.29 9.38 0.13
CA GLU A 205 -6.18 9.43 -0.85
C GLU A 205 -4.87 9.97 -0.26
N SER A 206 -4.92 10.46 0.97
CA SER A 206 -3.81 11.12 1.65
C SER A 206 -3.36 10.26 2.82
N PRO A 207 -2.49 9.26 2.60
CA PRO A 207 -1.93 8.49 3.70
C PRO A 207 -0.97 9.35 4.51
N LEU A 208 -0.89 9.06 5.80
CA LEU A 208 0.19 9.48 6.68
C LEU A 208 1.03 8.25 7.02
N HIS A 209 2.32 8.29 6.73
CA HIS A 209 3.29 7.27 7.15
C HIS A 209 3.56 7.38 8.65
N ILE A 210 3.82 6.24 9.29
CA ILE A 210 4.23 6.18 10.70
C ILE A 210 5.76 6.21 10.77
N ASP A 211 6.32 7.28 11.32
CA ASP A 211 7.70 7.32 11.78
C ASP A 211 7.75 6.77 13.21
N PHE A 212 8.21 5.53 13.31
CA PHE A 212 8.35 4.79 14.57
C PHE A 212 9.49 5.30 15.47
N GLY A 213 10.30 6.25 14.99
CA GLY A 213 11.38 6.83 15.77
C GLY A 213 12.51 5.85 16.12
N PRO A 214 13.56 6.31 16.83
CA PRO A 214 14.74 5.50 17.11
C PRO A 214 14.45 4.33 18.07
N THR A 215 13.54 4.50 19.03
CA THR A 215 13.24 3.48 20.05
C THR A 215 12.72 2.19 19.43
N LEU A 216 11.71 2.29 18.57
CA LEU A 216 11.11 1.13 17.92
C LEU A 216 11.94 0.63 16.74
N ARG A 217 12.70 1.50 16.06
CA ARG A 217 13.50 1.11 14.90
C ARG A 217 14.87 0.53 15.23
N ALA A 218 15.44 0.83 16.40
CA ALA A 218 16.79 0.39 16.74
C ALA A 218 16.96 -1.16 16.75
N PRO A 219 16.00 -1.96 17.25
CA PRO A 219 16.06 -3.42 17.14
C PRO A 219 16.08 -3.87 15.67
N ILE A 220 15.09 -3.45 14.89
CA ILE A 220 14.93 -3.77 13.45
C ILE A 220 16.22 -3.44 12.67
N LEU A 221 16.79 -2.24 12.88
CA LEU A 221 17.98 -1.80 12.15
C LEU A 221 19.25 -2.58 12.57
N ARG A 222 19.33 -3.10 13.80
CA ARG A 222 20.53 -3.80 14.29
C ARG A 222 20.81 -5.07 13.50
N ASP A 223 19.76 -5.78 13.13
CA ASP A 223 19.84 -7.07 12.45
C ASP A 223 19.92 -6.91 10.93
N MET A 224 19.70 -5.69 10.42
CA MET A 224 19.81 -5.37 9.00
C MET A 224 21.27 -5.22 8.50
N PRO A 225 21.57 -5.73 7.29
CA PRO A 225 22.86 -5.47 6.65
C PRO A 225 23.06 -3.98 6.40
N LYS A 226 24.32 -3.53 6.36
CA LYS A 226 24.69 -2.11 6.28
C LYS A 226 24.00 -1.38 5.12
N TRP A 227 23.98 -1.99 3.93
CA TRP A 227 23.37 -1.38 2.75
C TRP A 227 21.85 -1.17 2.93
N LYS A 228 21.13 -2.11 3.57
CA LYS A 228 19.68 -2.00 3.83
C LYS A 228 19.43 -0.88 4.84
N ARG A 229 20.23 -0.80 5.91
CA ARG A 229 20.18 0.34 6.85
C ARG A 229 20.36 1.69 6.15
N GLU A 230 21.30 1.78 5.19
CA GLU A 230 21.51 3.00 4.43
C GLU A 230 20.32 3.35 3.53
N ILE A 231 19.66 2.36 2.91
CA ILE A 231 18.39 2.60 2.17
C ILE A 231 17.32 3.14 3.13
N HIS A 232 17.11 2.46 4.27
CA HIS A 232 16.11 2.85 5.26
C HIS A 232 16.33 4.26 5.81
N ALA A 233 17.58 4.68 5.98
CA ALA A 233 17.93 6.04 6.44
C ALA A 233 17.63 7.13 5.41
N ASN A 234 17.48 6.76 4.14
CA ASN A 234 17.43 7.70 3.02
C ASN A 234 16.13 7.66 2.22
N HIS A 235 15.33 6.60 2.35
CA HIS A 235 14.02 6.53 1.73
C HIS A 235 13.02 7.45 2.44
N ARG A 236 12.23 8.18 1.64
CA ARG A 236 11.38 9.29 2.12
C ARG A 236 10.15 8.83 2.92
N THR A 237 9.81 7.55 2.90
CA THR A 237 8.67 6.99 3.63
C THR A 237 8.99 6.60 5.07
N TRP A 238 10.27 6.51 5.45
CA TRP A 238 10.67 6.08 6.80
C TRP A 238 10.82 7.22 7.80
N HIS A 239 10.86 8.46 7.33
CA HIS A 239 11.24 9.62 8.12
C HIS A 239 10.40 10.84 7.78
N ALA A 240 9.90 11.52 8.81
CA ALA A 240 9.09 12.71 8.62
C ALA A 240 9.81 13.86 7.90
N GLY A 241 11.13 13.97 8.05
CA GLY A 241 11.90 15.09 7.50
C GLY A 241 11.31 16.44 7.92
N GLU A 242 11.08 17.33 6.96
CA GLU A 242 10.47 18.66 7.18
C GLU A 242 8.94 18.66 7.05
N SER A 243 8.32 17.50 6.83
CA SER A 243 6.88 17.37 6.60
C SER A 243 6.07 17.74 7.85
N ARG A 244 4.81 18.14 7.66
CA ARG A 244 3.86 18.34 8.78
C ARG A 244 3.72 17.03 9.57
N ARG A 245 3.73 17.16 10.89
CA ARG A 245 3.73 16.06 11.85
C ARG A 245 2.46 16.11 12.70
N SER A 246 1.89 14.97 12.98
CA SER A 246 0.93 14.78 14.07
C SER A 246 1.41 13.67 15.00
N GLY A 247 1.18 13.84 16.31
CA GLY A 247 1.61 12.88 17.32
C GLY A 247 0.60 11.76 17.50
N ALA A 248 1.08 10.54 17.66
CA ALA A 248 0.28 9.37 18.01
C ALA A 248 1.04 8.49 19.01
N ARG A 249 0.33 7.55 19.65
CA ARG A 249 0.95 6.59 20.57
C ARG A 249 0.80 5.18 20.04
N PHE A 250 1.91 4.46 19.91
CA PHE A 250 1.97 3.11 19.39
C PHE A 250 2.24 2.12 20.54
N GLY A 251 1.66 0.92 20.45
CA GLY A 251 1.96 -0.19 21.35
C GLY A 251 1.50 -0.01 22.81
N GLY A 252 1.80 -1.04 23.61
CA GLY A 252 1.34 -1.18 24.99
C GLY A 252 0.02 -1.95 25.14
N MET A 253 -0.41 -2.10 26.39
CA MET A 253 -1.64 -2.81 26.75
C MET A 253 -2.80 -1.84 26.96
N SER A 254 -3.98 -2.26 26.55
CA SER A 254 -5.25 -1.61 26.88
C SER A 254 -5.72 -2.04 28.27
N THR A 255 -6.61 -1.25 28.87
CA THR A 255 -7.29 -1.62 30.12
C THR A 255 -8.50 -2.52 29.89
N HIS A 256 -8.99 -2.58 28.64
CA HIS A 256 -10.08 -3.45 28.22
C HIS A 256 -9.57 -4.84 27.82
N ARG A 257 -10.49 -5.81 27.84
CA ARG A 257 -10.18 -7.23 27.66
C ARG A 257 -10.77 -7.77 26.36
N CYS A 258 -10.09 -8.76 25.80
CA CYS A 258 -10.55 -9.55 24.67
C CYS A 258 -11.83 -10.32 25.03
N GLY A 259 -12.84 -10.27 24.17
CA GLY A 259 -14.07 -11.04 24.38
C GLY A 259 -13.87 -12.56 24.29
N LEU A 260 -12.78 -13.01 23.66
CA LEU A 260 -12.51 -14.43 23.42
C LEU A 260 -11.66 -15.06 24.52
N CYS A 261 -10.44 -14.56 24.75
CA CYS A 261 -9.51 -15.11 25.73
C CYS A 261 -9.51 -14.36 27.08
N HIS A 262 -10.25 -13.26 27.19
CA HIS A 262 -10.36 -12.42 28.40
C HIS A 262 -9.06 -11.74 28.86
N GLU A 263 -7.95 -11.91 28.14
CA GLU A 263 -6.71 -11.16 28.37
C GLU A 263 -6.82 -9.71 27.89
N PRO A 264 -5.99 -8.78 28.40
CA PRO A 264 -6.03 -7.39 27.95
C PRO A 264 -5.78 -7.25 26.44
N LEU A 265 -6.43 -6.27 25.83
CA LEU A 265 -6.17 -5.95 24.42
C LEU A 265 -4.79 -5.28 24.27
N HIS A 266 -4.20 -5.41 23.09
CA HIS A 266 -2.94 -4.79 22.71
C HIS A 266 -3.24 -3.55 21.87
N ARG A 267 -2.65 -2.41 22.22
CA ARG A 267 -2.80 -1.18 21.45
C ARG A 267 -2.02 -1.29 20.15
N LEU A 268 -2.70 -1.05 19.03
CA LEU A 268 -2.05 -0.83 17.74
C LEU A 268 -1.63 0.63 17.63
N LEU A 269 -2.59 1.56 17.76
CA LEU A 269 -2.32 3.00 17.66
C LEU A 269 -3.42 3.80 18.35
N THR A 270 -3.03 4.77 19.17
CA THR A 270 -3.92 5.82 19.69
C THR A 270 -3.70 7.12 18.92
N LEU A 271 -4.80 7.66 18.40
CA LEU A 271 -4.86 8.93 17.69
C LEU A 271 -5.56 9.98 18.55
N PRO A 272 -4.84 11.01 19.02
CA PRO A 272 -5.45 12.12 19.75
C PRO A 272 -6.43 12.94 18.88
N GLN A 273 -6.14 13.05 17.58
CA GLN A 273 -6.93 13.80 16.60
C GLN A 273 -7.15 12.97 15.33
N PRO A 274 -8.07 12.00 15.33
CA PRO A 274 -8.27 11.10 14.19
C PRO A 274 -8.61 11.81 12.87
N VAL A 275 -9.30 12.96 12.96
CA VAL A 275 -9.67 13.78 11.80
C VAL A 275 -8.46 14.27 10.99
N GLU A 276 -7.30 14.49 11.62
CA GLU A 276 -6.07 14.88 10.90
C GLU A 276 -5.55 13.76 9.99
N ALA A 277 -5.89 12.51 10.29
CA ALA A 277 -5.58 11.34 9.47
C ALA A 277 -6.74 10.92 8.55
N GLY A 278 -7.76 11.76 8.39
CA GLY A 278 -8.93 11.48 7.55
C GLY A 278 -9.91 10.45 8.14
N ILE A 279 -9.83 10.20 9.45
CA ILE A 279 -10.72 9.29 10.17
C ILE A 279 -11.86 10.10 10.77
N ASP A 280 -13.09 9.70 10.44
CA ASP A 280 -14.30 10.36 10.90
C ASP A 280 -14.58 10.02 12.38
N SER A 281 -13.96 10.79 13.28
CA SER A 281 -14.20 10.78 14.72
C SER A 281 -13.85 12.15 15.31
N THR A 282 -14.72 12.68 16.16
CA THR A 282 -14.53 13.95 16.87
C THR A 282 -13.85 13.78 18.23
N THR A 283 -13.69 12.55 18.70
CA THR A 283 -12.98 12.20 19.94
C THR A 283 -11.68 11.50 19.60
N PRO A 284 -10.70 11.46 20.53
CA PRO A 284 -9.59 10.54 20.44
C PRO A 284 -10.09 9.11 20.18
N VAL A 285 -9.26 8.28 19.55
CA VAL A 285 -9.56 6.86 19.30
C VAL A 285 -8.31 6.03 19.55
N SER A 286 -8.44 4.98 20.36
CA SER A 286 -7.41 3.94 20.50
C SER A 286 -7.84 2.69 19.75
N PHE A 287 -7.12 2.36 18.68
CA PHE A 287 -7.30 1.10 17.97
C PHE A 287 -6.52 0.02 18.74
N ASP A 288 -7.25 -0.85 19.43
CA ASP A 288 -6.69 -1.95 20.20
C ASP A 288 -7.26 -3.29 19.69
N THR A 289 -6.48 -4.36 19.74
CA THR A 289 -6.96 -5.70 19.39
C THR A 289 -6.21 -6.80 20.16
N CYS A 290 -6.74 -8.02 20.16
CA CYS A 290 -6.04 -9.15 20.76
C CYS A 290 -5.14 -9.81 19.73
N LEU A 291 -3.82 -9.53 19.76
CA LEU A 291 -2.83 -10.15 18.87
C LEU A 291 -2.84 -11.68 18.95
N SER A 292 -3.08 -12.25 20.13
CA SER A 292 -3.16 -13.70 20.33
C SER A 292 -4.38 -14.36 19.69
N CYS A 293 -5.48 -13.63 19.51
CA CYS A 293 -6.72 -14.18 18.95
C CYS A 293 -6.95 -13.78 17.48
N LEU A 294 -6.41 -12.64 17.05
CA LEU A 294 -6.67 -12.04 15.75
C LEU A 294 -6.15 -12.95 14.63
N GLY A 295 -7.07 -13.47 13.80
CA GLY A 295 -6.75 -14.35 12.66
C GLY A 295 -6.34 -15.78 13.04
N TRP A 296 -6.34 -16.10 14.34
CA TRP A 296 -6.03 -17.44 14.85
C TRP A 296 -7.28 -18.13 15.39
N GLU A 297 -8.01 -17.43 16.26
CA GLU A 297 -9.11 -18.00 17.06
C GLU A 297 -10.50 -17.57 16.58
N SER A 298 -10.54 -16.74 15.53
CA SER A 298 -11.75 -16.18 14.94
C SER A 298 -11.73 -16.35 13.44
N ASP A 299 -12.82 -16.90 12.89
CA ASP A 299 -13.07 -16.96 11.46
C ASP A 299 -13.40 -15.53 10.96
N GLY A 300 -12.36 -14.79 10.58
CA GLY A 300 -12.47 -13.42 10.08
C GLY A 300 -12.04 -12.34 11.08
N PRO A 301 -12.47 -11.08 10.89
CA PRO A 301 -11.96 -9.95 11.65
C PRO A 301 -12.41 -9.98 13.12
N LEU A 302 -11.57 -9.39 13.99
CA LEU A 302 -12.00 -9.00 15.33
C LEU A 302 -12.56 -7.58 15.28
N PHE A 303 -13.76 -7.40 15.82
CA PHE A 303 -14.45 -6.14 15.93
C PHE A 303 -14.33 -5.61 17.35
N HIS A 304 -14.23 -4.29 17.52
CA HIS A 304 -14.27 -3.62 18.82
C HIS A 304 -15.16 -2.40 18.75
N ARG A 305 -16.01 -2.21 19.76
CA ARG A 305 -16.76 -0.96 19.93
C ARG A 305 -15.93 0.02 20.73
N HIS A 306 -16.18 1.31 20.55
CA HIS A 306 -15.42 2.36 21.24
C HIS A 306 -16.33 3.19 22.14
N ASP A 307 -15.90 3.36 23.39
CA ASP A 307 -16.58 4.23 24.35
C ASP A 307 -16.44 5.72 23.97
N ASP A 308 -17.08 6.61 24.73
CA ASP A 308 -17.05 8.06 24.48
C ASP A 308 -15.65 8.68 24.61
N THR A 309 -14.74 7.99 25.31
CA THR A 309 -13.33 8.41 25.44
C THR A 309 -12.42 7.84 24.35
N GLY A 310 -12.95 6.93 23.52
CA GLY A 310 -12.27 6.35 22.38
C GLY A 310 -11.62 4.99 22.62
N ASN A 311 -11.79 4.40 23.80
CA ASN A 311 -11.17 3.10 24.12
C ASN A 311 -11.97 1.95 23.52
N ALA A 312 -11.25 0.99 22.93
CA ALA A 312 -11.82 -0.20 22.34
C ALA A 312 -12.25 -1.22 23.41
N TYR A 313 -13.43 -1.82 23.25
CA TYR A 313 -13.91 -2.94 24.06
C TYR A 313 -14.61 -3.97 23.18
N ALA A 314 -14.57 -5.24 23.61
CA ALA A 314 -15.14 -6.34 22.86
C ALA A 314 -16.67 -6.20 22.70
N PRO A 315 -17.23 -6.41 21.49
CA PRO A 315 -18.66 -6.39 21.28
C PRO A 315 -19.29 -7.67 21.84
N PRO A 316 -20.58 -7.63 22.25
CA PRO A 316 -21.27 -8.81 22.77
C PRO A 316 -21.27 -10.00 21.80
N SER A 317 -21.25 -9.76 20.48
CA SER A 317 -21.23 -10.81 19.46
C SER A 317 -19.92 -11.61 19.41
N GLN A 318 -18.83 -11.10 19.97
CA GLN A 318 -17.52 -11.76 20.04
C GLN A 318 -17.08 -11.96 21.50
N GLN A 319 -18.04 -11.97 22.43
CA GLN A 319 -17.79 -12.26 23.83
C GLN A 319 -18.19 -13.71 24.15
N ARG A 320 -17.22 -14.50 24.61
CA ARG A 320 -17.45 -15.84 25.13
C ARG A 320 -17.65 -15.79 26.64
N ASP A 321 -18.52 -16.66 27.16
CA ASP A 321 -18.73 -16.80 28.60
C ASP A 321 -17.48 -17.33 29.31
N ALA A 322 -16.78 -18.28 28.68
CA ALA A 322 -15.52 -18.82 29.16
C ALA A 322 -14.36 -18.37 28.27
N ALA A 323 -13.26 -17.98 28.90
CA ALA A 323 -12.02 -17.63 28.22
C ALA A 323 -11.51 -18.85 27.42
N LEU A 324 -11.20 -18.62 26.14
CA LEU A 324 -10.39 -19.57 25.38
C LEU A 324 -8.91 -19.41 25.75
N GLN A 325 -8.15 -20.48 25.55
CA GLN A 325 -6.69 -20.45 25.60
C GLN A 325 -6.17 -20.27 24.17
N PRO A 326 -5.51 -19.15 23.82
CA PRO A 326 -4.97 -18.96 22.48
C PRO A 326 -3.83 -19.94 22.19
N ASP A 327 -3.77 -20.43 20.96
CA ASP A 327 -2.66 -21.28 20.49
C ASP A 327 -1.34 -20.51 20.46
N TYR A 328 -1.40 -19.21 20.14
CA TYR A 328 -0.25 -18.32 20.04
C TYR A 328 -0.42 -17.12 20.97
N ALA A 329 0.21 -17.18 22.14
CA ALA A 329 0.24 -16.05 23.05
C ALA A 329 1.20 -14.96 22.52
N ALA A 330 0.67 -13.76 22.30
CA ALA A 330 1.43 -12.60 21.87
C ALA A 330 1.73 -11.65 23.04
N ALA A 331 2.92 -11.05 23.05
CA ALA A 331 3.20 -9.88 23.88
C ALA A 331 2.68 -8.59 23.21
N ALA A 332 2.51 -7.53 23.99
CA ALA A 332 2.20 -6.21 23.43
C ALA A 332 3.34 -5.69 22.57
N PHE A 333 3.01 -4.88 21.55
CA PHE A 333 4.03 -4.06 20.90
C PHE A 333 4.70 -3.14 21.90
N LEU A 334 5.99 -2.88 21.69
CA LEU A 334 6.75 -1.95 22.49
C LEU A 334 6.08 -0.56 22.44
N GLU A 335 5.82 0.00 23.61
CA GLU A 335 5.07 1.25 23.74
C GLU A 335 5.99 2.46 23.49
N ALA A 336 5.58 3.35 22.58
CA ALA A 336 6.30 4.58 22.29
C ALA A 336 5.39 5.66 21.68
N ASP A 337 5.80 6.92 21.82
CA ASP A 337 5.25 8.00 21.00
C ASP A 337 5.84 7.91 19.58
N VAL A 338 4.97 8.04 18.59
CA VAL A 338 5.30 7.99 17.16
C VAL A 338 4.80 9.24 16.45
N THR A 339 5.37 9.50 15.27
CA THR A 339 4.97 10.63 14.44
C THR A 339 4.25 10.14 13.20
N LEU A 340 3.13 10.75 12.86
CA LEU A 340 2.47 10.59 11.57
C LEU A 340 2.86 11.75 10.65
N PHE A 341 3.15 11.46 9.39
CA PHE A 341 3.54 12.49 8.42
C PHE A 341 3.14 12.13 6.99
N ALA A 342 2.90 13.14 6.16
CA ALA A 342 2.71 12.93 4.73
C ALA A 342 4.07 12.83 4.03
N ALA A 343 4.40 11.68 3.45
CA ALA A 343 5.54 11.55 2.54
C ALA A 343 5.31 12.36 1.24
N PRO A 344 6.36 12.60 0.42
CA PRO A 344 6.19 13.21 -0.90
C PRO A 344 5.10 12.52 -1.73
N ALA A 345 4.39 13.28 -2.58
CA ALA A 345 3.20 12.82 -3.30
C ALA A 345 3.41 11.52 -4.11
N ARG A 346 4.65 11.29 -4.58
CA ARG A 346 5.09 10.05 -5.22
C ARG A 346 4.75 8.78 -4.42
N TRP A 347 4.74 8.89 -3.09
CA TRP A 347 4.52 7.79 -2.13
C TRP A 347 3.10 7.73 -1.57
N ALA A 348 2.16 8.50 -2.11
CA ALA A 348 0.75 8.42 -1.71
C ALA A 348 0.11 7.06 -2.07
N TRP A 349 0.66 6.36 -3.06
CA TRP A 349 0.25 5.03 -3.49
C TRP A 349 1.46 4.09 -3.44
N GLN A 350 1.27 2.95 -2.82
CA GLN A 350 2.27 1.90 -2.70
C GLN A 350 1.57 0.55 -2.91
N ASP A 351 2.27 -0.38 -3.53
CA ASP A 351 1.85 -1.77 -3.71
C ASP A 351 2.67 -2.65 -2.77
N TRP A 352 2.06 -3.68 -2.17
CA TRP A 352 2.78 -4.52 -1.20
C TRP A 352 3.93 -5.28 -1.87
N GLY A 353 3.72 -5.90 -3.03
CA GLY A 353 4.76 -6.66 -3.74
C GLY A 353 5.94 -5.81 -4.20
N GLU A 354 5.68 -4.60 -4.70
CA GLU A 354 6.75 -3.68 -5.15
C GLU A 354 7.51 -3.00 -3.99
N SER A 355 6.90 -2.92 -2.81
CA SER A 355 7.38 -2.07 -1.71
C SER A 355 7.87 -2.83 -0.48
N ASN A 356 7.39 -4.06 -0.28
CA ASN A 356 7.74 -4.89 0.88
C ASN A 356 9.27 -4.97 1.03
N ASP A 357 9.74 -4.99 2.27
CA ASP A 357 11.16 -5.00 2.65
C ASP A 357 11.99 -3.75 2.28
N ARG A 358 11.44 -2.79 1.53
CA ARG A 358 12.18 -1.64 0.98
C ARG A 358 11.64 -0.29 1.44
N GLN A 359 10.32 -0.19 1.50
CA GLN A 359 9.61 1.04 1.80
C GLN A 359 8.78 0.87 3.08
N ASN A 360 8.37 1.98 3.68
CA ASN A 360 7.52 1.95 4.87
C ASN A 360 6.08 1.73 4.44
N LEU A 361 5.49 0.59 4.80
CA LEU A 361 4.10 0.26 4.52
C LEU A 361 3.17 0.48 5.73
N SER A 362 3.70 0.88 6.89
CA SER A 362 2.90 1.25 8.05
C SER A 362 2.35 2.68 7.91
N ARG A 363 1.03 2.79 7.71
CA ARG A 363 0.36 4.04 7.30
C ARG A 363 -1.03 4.17 7.93
N VAL A 364 -1.47 5.41 8.15
CA VAL A 364 -2.80 5.79 8.61
C VAL A 364 -3.50 6.58 7.51
N GLY A 365 -4.75 6.24 7.19
CA GLY A 365 -5.48 6.81 6.06
C GLY A 365 -4.91 6.37 4.71
N GLY A 366 -5.33 7.06 3.63
CA GLY A 366 -4.95 6.72 2.26
C GLY A 366 -5.46 5.35 1.80
N ALA A 367 -5.00 4.90 0.63
CA ALA A 367 -5.35 3.60 0.08
C ALA A 367 -4.47 2.49 0.68
N PRO A 368 -5.05 1.33 1.04
CA PRO A 368 -4.29 0.18 1.53
C PRO A 368 -3.40 -0.42 0.43
N SER A 369 -2.26 -0.99 0.83
CA SER A 369 -1.45 -1.88 0.01
C SER A 369 -1.80 -3.32 0.38
N TRP A 370 -2.70 -3.94 -0.37
CA TRP A 370 -3.16 -5.30 -0.08
C TRP A 370 -2.06 -6.33 -0.32
N VAL A 371 -1.87 -7.26 0.63
CA VAL A 371 -1.01 -8.44 0.42
C VAL A 371 -1.70 -9.44 -0.50
N GLN A 372 -3.00 -9.60 -0.33
CA GLN A 372 -3.86 -10.45 -1.15
C GLN A 372 -4.87 -9.58 -1.91
N SER A 373 -6.13 -10.00 -1.98
CA SER A 373 -7.20 -9.21 -2.60
C SER A 373 -7.79 -8.19 -1.62
N ALA A 374 -8.29 -7.09 -2.18
CA ALA A 374 -9.01 -6.09 -1.41
C ALA A 374 -10.22 -6.68 -0.70
N TRP A 375 -10.34 -6.43 0.60
CA TRP A 375 -11.48 -6.90 1.39
C TRP A 375 -11.82 -5.91 2.50
N TYR A 376 -13.08 -5.54 2.58
CA TYR A 376 -13.60 -4.61 3.59
C TYR A 376 -14.73 -5.29 4.38
N PRO A 377 -14.63 -5.36 5.72
CA PRO A 377 -15.64 -5.99 6.55
C PRO A 377 -16.93 -5.16 6.57
N ASP A 378 -18.07 -5.84 6.74
CA ASP A 378 -19.31 -5.19 7.13
C ASP A 378 -19.30 -4.91 8.63
N CYS A 379 -19.78 -3.73 9.03
CA CYS A 379 -19.94 -3.39 10.43
C CYS A 379 -21.01 -4.30 11.06
N PRO A 380 -20.74 -4.98 12.19
CA PRO A 380 -21.69 -5.90 12.81
C PRO A 380 -22.95 -5.19 13.34
N ASP A 381 -22.89 -3.87 13.53
CA ASP A 381 -23.99 -3.09 14.11
C ASP A 381 -24.95 -2.53 13.05
N CYS A 382 -24.44 -2.09 11.89
CA CYS A 382 -25.25 -1.46 10.83
C CYS A 382 -25.19 -2.14 9.46
N GLY A 383 -24.37 -3.17 9.30
CA GLY A 383 -24.21 -3.92 8.05
C GLY A 383 -23.49 -3.17 6.91
N ARG A 384 -23.04 -1.93 7.13
CA ARG A 384 -22.31 -1.15 6.10
C ARG A 384 -20.86 -1.58 6.01
N LYS A 385 -20.32 -1.59 4.77
CA LYS A 385 -18.87 -1.76 4.53
C LYS A 385 -18.06 -0.71 5.28
N MET A 386 -17.10 -1.15 6.08
CA MET A 386 -16.29 -0.27 6.93
C MET A 386 -15.20 0.42 6.12
N ARG A 387 -14.82 1.63 6.52
CA ARG A 387 -13.77 2.41 5.84
C ARG A 387 -12.41 1.97 6.36
N PHE A 388 -11.44 1.74 5.48
CA PHE A 388 -10.05 1.51 5.88
C PHE A 388 -9.46 2.76 6.55
N VAL A 389 -8.68 2.57 7.61
CA VAL A 389 -8.08 3.66 8.39
C VAL A 389 -6.62 3.47 8.72
N MET A 390 -6.09 2.25 8.76
CA MET A 390 -4.70 2.02 9.10
C MET A 390 -4.23 0.68 8.58
N GLN A 391 -2.99 0.65 8.10
CA GLN A 391 -2.22 -0.54 7.79
C GLN A 391 -0.95 -0.54 8.64
N LEU A 392 -0.61 -1.69 9.21
CA LEU A 392 0.65 -1.91 9.89
C LEU A 392 1.37 -3.07 9.22
N ASP A 393 2.62 -2.84 8.84
CA ASP A 393 3.47 -3.88 8.27
C ASP A 393 3.94 -4.86 9.37
N SER A 394 4.59 -5.95 8.95
CA SER A 394 5.28 -6.86 9.88
C SER A 394 6.55 -6.21 10.46
N ASP A 395 7.35 -7.00 11.19
CA ASP A 395 8.61 -6.59 11.81
C ASP A 395 8.43 -5.57 12.95
N LEU A 396 7.33 -5.69 13.70
CA LEU A 396 7.01 -4.77 14.79
C LEU A 396 7.58 -5.27 16.12
N PRO A 397 8.36 -4.46 16.87
CA PRO A 397 8.98 -4.90 18.11
C PRO A 397 7.96 -5.11 19.21
N GLN A 398 8.13 -6.20 19.97
CA GLN A 398 7.32 -6.53 21.14
C GLN A 398 8.03 -6.23 22.46
N ALA A 399 7.25 -6.04 23.52
CA ALA A 399 7.74 -5.65 24.84
C ALA A 399 8.61 -6.73 25.53
N ASP A 400 8.49 -7.99 25.10
CA ASP A 400 9.33 -9.10 25.54
C ASP A 400 10.68 -9.18 24.80
N GLY A 401 10.94 -8.26 23.87
CA GLY A 401 12.13 -8.24 23.03
C GLY A 401 12.01 -9.06 21.74
N GLY A 402 10.85 -9.68 21.50
CA GLY A 402 10.53 -10.36 20.25
C GLY A 402 10.12 -9.39 19.13
N GLU A 403 9.79 -9.99 17.99
CA GLU A 403 9.29 -9.32 16.79
C GLU A 403 7.99 -9.98 16.36
N TRP A 404 7.03 -9.16 15.95
CA TRP A 404 5.74 -9.63 15.47
C TRP A 404 5.67 -9.64 13.96
N LEU A 405 5.24 -10.77 13.42
CA LEU A 405 4.89 -10.96 12.02
C LEU A 405 3.39 -11.19 11.88
N TRP A 406 2.79 -10.55 10.87
CA TRP A 406 1.42 -10.85 10.48
C TRP A 406 1.41 -12.11 9.62
N GLY A 407 1.17 -13.27 10.24
CA GLY A 407 1.29 -14.56 9.56
C GLY A 407 2.73 -14.81 9.11
N SER A 408 2.93 -15.01 7.81
CA SER A 408 4.23 -15.24 7.15
C SER A 408 4.99 -13.96 6.75
N GLY A 409 4.67 -12.80 7.35
CA GLY A 409 5.29 -11.51 7.02
C GLY A 409 4.41 -10.60 6.16
N GLY A 410 3.10 -10.64 6.36
CA GLY A 410 2.14 -9.77 5.68
C GLY A 410 1.85 -8.48 6.44
N ALA A 411 0.60 -8.02 6.42
CA ALA A 411 0.19 -6.76 7.04
C ALA A 411 -1.15 -6.86 7.76
N ASN A 412 -1.31 -6.08 8.83
CA ASN A 412 -2.60 -5.80 9.46
C ASN A 412 -3.33 -4.68 8.73
N TYR A 413 -4.66 -4.81 8.66
CA TYR A 413 -5.58 -3.79 8.18
C TYR A 413 -6.62 -3.50 9.26
N THR A 414 -6.80 -2.21 9.53
CA THR A 414 -7.79 -1.70 10.47
C THR A 414 -8.83 -0.86 9.74
N PHE A 415 -10.09 -1.05 10.11
CA PHE A 415 -11.25 -0.39 9.53
C PHE A 415 -12.08 0.29 10.60
N TRP A 416 -12.88 1.28 10.20
CA TRP A 416 -13.69 2.11 11.08
C TRP A 416 -15.10 2.31 10.52
N CYS A 417 -16.10 2.15 11.39
CA CYS A 417 -17.47 2.55 11.16
C CYS A 417 -17.79 3.73 12.07
N ALA A 418 -17.73 4.95 11.53
CA ALA A 418 -17.96 6.17 12.30
C ALA A 418 -19.33 6.24 12.97
N PRO A 419 -20.46 5.90 12.30
CA PRO A 419 -21.77 5.95 12.94
C PRO A 419 -21.92 5.03 14.15
N CYS A 420 -21.27 3.86 14.11
CA CYS A 420 -21.36 2.85 15.19
C CYS A 420 -20.21 2.93 16.19
N ARG A 421 -19.18 3.74 15.91
CA ARG A 421 -17.92 3.79 16.66
C ARG A 421 -17.31 2.40 16.84
N THR A 422 -17.26 1.64 15.74
CA THR A 422 -16.78 0.26 15.73
C THR A 422 -15.55 0.15 14.85
N SER A 423 -14.46 -0.43 15.36
CA SER A 423 -13.31 -0.84 14.56
C SER A 423 -13.40 -2.30 14.17
N ALA A 424 -12.70 -2.66 13.10
CA ALA A 424 -12.43 -4.04 12.73
C ALA A 424 -10.95 -4.21 12.40
N HIS A 425 -10.40 -5.36 12.74
CA HIS A 425 -8.99 -5.69 12.50
C HIS A 425 -8.90 -7.06 11.85
N LEU A 426 -8.02 -7.19 10.86
CA LEU A 426 -7.62 -8.46 10.25
C LEU A 426 -6.18 -8.33 9.75
N TRP A 427 -5.57 -9.44 9.37
CA TRP A 427 -4.32 -9.41 8.63
C TRP A 427 -4.41 -10.32 7.41
N GLN A 428 -3.56 -10.04 6.42
CA GLN A 428 -3.34 -10.89 5.25
C GLN A 428 -1.85 -11.23 5.20
N CYS A 429 -1.50 -12.42 4.74
CA CYS A 429 -0.12 -12.85 4.53
C CYS A 429 0.00 -13.69 3.24
N THR A 430 1.22 -14.05 2.86
CA THR A 430 1.51 -14.88 1.68
C THR A 430 1.41 -16.37 1.95
#